data_AF-R7EUT8-F1
#
_entry.id   AF-R7EUT8-F1
#
_cell.length_a   1.000
_cell.length_b   1.000
_cell.length_c   1.000
_cell.angle_alpha   90.00
_cell.angle_beta   90.00
_cell.angle_gamma   90.00
#
_symmetry.space_group_name_H-M   'P 1'
#
loop_
_entity.id
_entity.type
_entity.pdbx_description
1 polymer ?
#
loop_
_entity_poly.entity_id
_entity_poly.type
_entity_poly.pdbx_seq_one_letter_code
_entity_poly.pdbx_strand_id
1 'polypeptide(L)'
;MMQTVRDTAELHPEFVKLHLLHVLSDTALSCMYRDGRYTPLTEEHYVSLVVSALELLPPDTVIARLTGDGMANSLEAPLWSTRKIAVINDIDKLMYARNTFQGRLWRG
;
A
#
# COMPACT_ATOMS: atom_id res chain seq x y z
N MET A 1 3.58 1.34 -10.51
CA MET A 1 2.56 0.87 -9.54
C MET A 1 1.14 1.07 -10.07
N MET A 2 0.69 2.31 -10.37
CA MET A 2 -0.73 2.53 -10.74
C MET A 2 -1.17 1.79 -12.01
N GLN A 3 -0.27 1.54 -12.98
CA GLN A 3 -0.60 0.69 -14.13
C GLN A 3 -0.99 -0.72 -13.68
N THR A 4 -0.19 -1.36 -12.81
CA THR A 4 -0.49 -2.67 -12.24
C THR A 4 -1.85 -2.70 -11.52
N VAL A 5 -2.24 -1.61 -10.86
CA VAL A 5 -3.57 -1.53 -10.24
C VAL A 5 -4.68 -1.51 -11.28
N ARG A 6 -4.51 -0.76 -12.39
CA ARG A 6 -5.48 -0.76 -13.50
C ARG A 6 -5.61 -2.13 -14.12
N ASP A 7 -4.47 -2.75 -14.45
CA ASP A 7 -4.43 -4.10 -15.02
C ASP A 7 -5.07 -5.12 -14.06
N THR A 8 -4.85 -4.97 -12.74
CA THR A 8 -5.48 -5.84 -11.72
C THR A 8 -6.99 -5.60 -11.64
N ALA A 9 -7.44 -4.34 -11.73
CA ALA A 9 -8.87 -4.02 -11.71
C ALA A 9 -9.61 -4.62 -12.91
N GLU A 10 -8.97 -4.62 -14.10
CA GLU A 10 -9.50 -5.26 -15.32
C GLU A 10 -9.69 -6.78 -15.18
N LEU A 11 -8.89 -7.45 -14.33
CA LEU A 11 -9.07 -8.87 -14.03
C LEU A 11 -10.26 -9.13 -13.08
N HIS A 12 -10.83 -8.07 -12.50
CA HIS A 12 -11.97 -8.09 -11.59
C HIS A 12 -11.86 -9.16 -10.47
N PRO A 13 -10.79 -9.15 -9.66
CA PRO A 13 -10.56 -10.17 -8.64
C PRO A 13 -11.60 -10.09 -7.52
N GLU A 14 -11.95 -11.25 -6.97
CA GLU A 14 -12.80 -11.33 -5.77
C GLU A 14 -12.12 -10.69 -4.54
N PHE A 15 -10.80 -10.85 -4.41
CA PHE A 15 -10.01 -10.34 -3.28
C PHE A 15 -8.68 -9.75 -3.74
N VAL A 16 -8.28 -8.63 -3.12
CA VAL A 16 -6.94 -8.03 -3.29
C VAL A 16 -6.29 -7.78 -1.94
N LYS A 17 -4.98 -8.03 -1.86
CA LYS A 17 -4.15 -7.74 -0.70
C LYS A 17 -3.11 -6.69 -1.07
N LEU A 18 -3.23 -5.49 -0.50
CA LEU A 18 -2.20 -4.47 -0.61
C LEU A 18 -1.16 -4.67 0.50
N HIS A 19 0.11 -4.61 0.12
CA HIS A 19 1.22 -4.80 1.03
C HIS A 19 2.34 -3.81 0.73
N LEU A 20 2.72 -3.01 1.73
CA LEU A 20 3.92 -2.19 1.68
C LEU A 20 5.17 -3.08 1.57
N LEU A 21 6.09 -2.72 0.68
CA LEU A 21 7.35 -3.45 0.57
C LEU A 21 8.23 -3.15 1.81
N HIS A 22 8.50 -4.19 2.59
CA HIS A 22 9.39 -4.12 3.76
C HIS A 22 10.81 -4.52 3.38
N VAL A 23 11.78 -3.76 3.89
CA VAL A 23 13.18 -4.12 3.92
C VAL A 23 13.41 -4.91 5.20
N LEU A 24 13.67 -6.21 5.04
CA LEU A 24 13.97 -7.11 6.14
C LEU A 24 15.46 -7.44 6.14
N SER A 25 16.05 -7.58 7.32
CA SER A 25 17.43 -8.04 7.50
C SER A 25 17.64 -9.37 6.76
N ASP A 26 18.88 -9.59 6.32
CA ASP A 26 19.30 -10.81 5.61
C ASP A 26 18.58 -11.06 4.27
N THR A 27 18.07 -9.99 3.66
CA THR A 27 17.51 -10.03 2.29
C THR A 27 18.38 -9.24 1.31
N ALA A 28 18.30 -9.59 0.03
CA ALA A 28 18.93 -8.80 -1.03
C ALA A 28 18.48 -7.33 -1.03
N LEU A 29 17.22 -7.08 -0.64
CA LEU A 29 16.67 -5.73 -0.54
C LEU A 29 17.32 -4.93 0.60
N SER A 30 17.69 -5.57 1.71
CA SER A 30 18.47 -4.92 2.78
C SER A 30 19.86 -4.50 2.30
N CYS A 31 20.57 -5.33 1.53
CA CYS A 31 21.82 -4.92 0.90
C CYS A 31 21.63 -3.70 -0.01
N MET A 32 20.60 -3.73 -0.88
CA MET A 32 20.30 -2.60 -1.76
C MET A 32 19.94 -1.32 -0.98
N TYR A 33 19.20 -1.46 0.12
CA TYR A 33 18.82 -0.33 0.98
C TYR A 33 20.05 0.30 1.65
N ARG A 34 20.92 -0.51 2.26
CA ARG A 34 22.14 -0.04 2.94
C ARG A 34 23.14 0.61 1.97
N ASP A 35 23.23 0.10 0.74
CA ASP A 35 24.08 0.68 -0.32
C ASP A 35 23.44 1.90 -1.03
N GLY A 36 22.25 2.33 -0.61
CA GLY A 36 21.54 3.48 -1.21
C GLY A 36 20.91 3.21 -2.59
N ARG A 37 20.88 1.95 -3.05
CA ARG A 37 20.27 1.55 -4.33
C ARG A 37 18.76 1.35 -4.26
N TYR A 38 18.21 1.30 -3.05
CA TYR A 38 16.77 1.25 -2.82
C TYR A 38 16.38 2.26 -1.75
N THR A 39 15.28 2.98 -1.99
CA THR A 39 14.68 3.89 -1.02
C THR A 39 13.21 3.49 -0.84
N PRO A 40 12.81 3.09 0.38
CA PRO A 40 11.41 2.80 0.68
C PRO A 40 10.51 4.03 0.49
N LEU A 41 9.23 3.80 0.29
CA LEU A 41 8.24 4.87 0.23
C LEU A 41 8.15 5.63 1.57
N THR A 42 7.86 6.92 1.48
CA THR A 42 7.35 7.68 2.62
C THR A 42 5.92 7.22 2.94
N GLU A 43 5.49 7.42 4.18
CA GLU A 43 4.12 7.11 4.62
C GLU A 43 3.09 7.88 3.79
N GLU A 44 3.32 9.18 3.60
CA GLU A 44 2.44 10.07 2.80
C GLU A 44 2.27 9.56 1.36
N HIS A 45 3.36 9.14 0.72
CA HIS A 45 3.30 8.62 -0.64
C HIS A 45 2.59 7.27 -0.67
N TYR A 46 2.85 6.38 0.29
CA TYR A 46 2.14 5.11 0.41
C TYR A 46 0.63 5.30 0.59
N VAL A 47 0.23 6.16 1.54
CA VAL A 47 -1.17 6.49 1.82
C VAL A 47 -1.86 7.03 0.57
N SER A 48 -1.23 7.97 -0.15
CA SER A 48 -1.74 8.51 -1.41
C SER A 48 -1.94 7.42 -2.49
N LEU A 49 -0.97 6.51 -2.64
CA LEU A 49 -1.04 5.42 -3.60
C LEU A 49 -2.13 4.40 -3.25
N VAL A 50 -2.29 4.08 -1.97
CA VAL A 50 -3.35 3.17 -1.51
C VAL A 50 -4.73 3.77 -1.79
N VAL A 51 -4.95 5.04 -1.45
CA VAL A 51 -6.23 5.72 -1.75
C VAL A 51 -6.52 5.69 -3.24
N SER A 52 -5.54 6.06 -4.08
CA SER A 52 -5.71 6.01 -5.53
C SER A 52 -5.88 4.61 -6.09
N ALA A 53 -5.36 3.58 -5.41
CA ALA A 53 -5.61 2.20 -5.80
C ALA A 53 -7.06 1.79 -5.48
N LEU A 54 -7.55 2.13 -4.29
CA LEU A 54 -8.93 1.87 -3.89
C LEU A 54 -9.93 2.54 -4.82
N GLU A 55 -9.67 3.77 -5.25
CA GLU A 55 -10.52 4.49 -6.22
C GLU A 55 -10.71 3.73 -7.54
N LEU A 56 -9.70 2.96 -7.97
CA LEU A 56 -9.68 2.27 -9.26
C LEU A 56 -10.13 0.81 -9.18
N LEU A 57 -9.99 0.15 -8.03
CA LEU A 57 -10.42 -1.23 -7.86
C LEU A 57 -11.95 -1.33 -7.92
N PRO A 58 -12.51 -2.45 -8.44
CA PRO A 58 -13.95 -2.65 -8.47
C PRO A 58 -14.59 -2.53 -7.08
N PRO A 59 -15.82 -1.99 -6.97
CA PRO A 59 -16.47 -1.75 -5.68
C PRO A 59 -16.82 -3.05 -4.93
N ASP A 60 -16.92 -4.16 -5.64
CA ASP A 60 -17.23 -5.51 -5.13
C ASP A 60 -15.98 -6.34 -4.83
N THR A 61 -14.78 -5.92 -5.27
CA THR A 61 -13.52 -6.55 -4.85
C THR A 61 -13.30 -6.35 -3.36
N VAL A 62 -13.09 -7.44 -2.62
CA VAL A 62 -12.79 -7.36 -1.19
C VAL A 62 -11.34 -6.98 -0.96
N ILE A 63 -11.13 -5.93 -0.18
CA ILE A 63 -9.80 -5.51 0.24
C ILE A 63 -9.39 -6.30 1.49
N ALA A 64 -8.65 -7.39 1.28
CA ALA A 64 -8.21 -8.28 2.35
C ALA A 64 -7.20 -7.60 3.30
N ARG A 65 -6.46 -6.59 2.81
CA ARG A 65 -5.47 -5.84 3.58
C ARG A 65 -5.09 -4.52 2.91
N LEU A 66 -4.88 -3.48 3.73
CA LEU A 66 -4.32 -2.19 3.32
C LEU A 66 -2.86 -1.98 3.72
N THR A 67 -2.37 -2.63 4.78
CA THR A 67 -0.98 -2.58 5.24
C THR A 67 -0.66 -3.83 6.08
N GLY A 68 0.62 -4.21 6.18
CA GLY A 68 1.07 -5.40 6.88
C GLY A 68 2.02 -5.10 8.04
N ASP A 69 2.08 -6.01 9.01
CA ASP A 69 3.04 -5.96 10.11
C ASP A 69 4.41 -6.48 9.61
N GLY A 70 5.48 -5.71 9.74
CA GLY A 70 6.83 -6.24 9.63
C GLY A 70 7.16 -7.04 10.88
N MET A 71 7.83 -8.20 10.75
CA MET A 71 8.34 -8.91 11.93
C MET A 71 9.35 -8.00 12.63
N ALA A 72 8.97 -7.46 13.79
CA ALA A 72 9.61 -6.31 14.43
C ALA A 72 11.14 -6.44 14.57
N ASN A 73 11.63 -7.66 14.79
CA ASN A 73 13.05 -7.91 15.04
C ASN A 73 13.93 -7.88 13.78
N SER A 74 13.32 -7.94 12.59
CA SER A 74 14.03 -8.01 11.29
C SER A 74 13.73 -6.82 10.38
N LEU A 75 12.79 -5.94 10.75
CA LEU A 75 12.40 -4.81 9.92
C LEU A 75 13.44 -3.69 9.99
N GLU A 76 14.06 -3.38 8.86
CA GLU A 76 15.00 -2.26 8.74
C GLU A 76 14.32 -1.00 8.23
N ALA A 77 13.40 -1.14 7.27
CA ALA A 77 12.67 -0.02 6.70
C ALA A 77 11.39 -0.44 5.94
N PRO A 78 10.43 0.46 5.73
CA PRO A 78 10.31 1.71 6.45
C PRO A 78 9.76 1.49 7.87
N LEU A 79 10.36 2.16 8.86
CA LEU A 79 9.99 1.97 10.28
C LEU A 79 8.60 2.51 10.62
N TRP A 80 8.10 3.50 9.88
CA TRP A 80 6.75 4.05 10.06
C TRP A 80 5.65 2.99 9.86
N SER A 81 5.92 1.93 9.10
CA SER A 81 4.98 0.83 8.84
C SER A 81 4.55 0.10 10.12
N THR A 82 5.36 0.15 11.18
CA THR A 82 5.04 -0.44 12.49
C THR A 82 3.85 0.25 13.17
N ARG A 83 3.54 1.49 12.78
CA ARG A 83 2.38 2.26 13.30
C ARG A 83 1.10 1.95 12.53
N LYS A 84 0.75 0.67 12.40
CA LYS A 84 -0.37 0.19 11.59
C LYS A 84 -1.67 0.98 11.74
N ILE A 85 -2.11 1.23 12.97
CA ILE A 85 -3.36 1.97 13.24
C ILE A 85 -3.27 3.40 12.70
N ALA A 86 -2.13 4.07 12.87
CA ALA A 86 -1.92 5.42 12.34
C ALA A 86 -1.99 5.43 10.81
N VAL A 87 -1.31 4.48 10.14
CA VAL A 87 -1.33 4.38 8.68
C VAL A 87 -2.75 4.16 8.15
N ILE A 88 -3.53 3.28 8.79
CA ILE A 88 -4.94 3.05 8.41
C ILE A 88 -5.78 4.31 8.62
N ASN A 89 -5.59 5.02 9.73
CA ASN A 89 -6.28 6.28 9.99
C ASN A 89 -5.91 7.37 8.97
N ASP A 90 -4.67 7.41 8.51
CA ASP A 90 -4.24 8.40 7.53
C ASP A 90 -4.77 8.09 6.13
N ILE A 91 -4.96 6.81 5.79
CA ILE A 91 -5.74 6.40 4.60
C ILE A 91 -7.18 6.92 4.71
N ASP A 92 -7.86 6.66 5.83
CA ASP A 92 -9.24 7.10 6.05
C ASP A 92 -9.38 8.63 5.98
N LYS A 93 -8.52 9.37 6.68
CA LYS A 93 -8.47 10.85 6.61
C LYS A 93 -8.26 11.35 5.19
N LEU A 94 -7.36 10.72 4.43
CA LEU A 94 -7.10 11.14 3.05
C LEU A 94 -8.29 10.82 2.15
N MET A 95 -8.97 9.68 2.34
CA MET A 95 -10.20 9.36 1.63
C MET A 95 -11.29 10.39 1.90
N TYR A 96 -11.49 10.75 3.18
CA TYR A 96 -12.42 11.80 3.59
C TYR A 96 -12.06 13.16 2.97
N ALA A 97 -10.80 13.57 3.07
CA ALA A 97 -10.32 14.84 2.52
C ALA A 97 -10.48 14.93 1.00
N ARG A 98 -10.31 13.82 0.27
CA ARG A 98 -10.57 13.72 -1.17
C ARG A 98 -12.05 13.53 -1.52
N ASN A 99 -12.91 13.41 -0.51
CA ASN A 99 -14.31 13.03 -0.65
C ASN A 99 -14.46 11.80 -1.56
N THR A 100 -13.70 10.74 -1.30
CA THR A 100 -13.58 9.56 -2.17
C THR A 100 -13.86 8.24 -1.44
N PHE A 101 -14.05 7.17 -2.20
CA PHE A 101 -14.35 5.83 -1.72
C PHE A 101 -13.89 4.78 -2.73
N GLN A 102 -13.89 3.50 -2.33
CA GLN A 102 -13.48 2.41 -3.20
C GLN A 102 -14.34 2.33 -4.46
N GLY A 103 -13.73 2.18 -5.63
CA GLY A 103 -14.42 2.07 -6.90
C GLY A 103 -15.04 3.36 -7.41
N ARG A 104 -14.81 4.52 -6.76
CA ARG A 104 -15.31 5.82 -7.24
C ARG A 104 -14.92 6.11 -8.70
N LEU A 105 -13.72 5.68 -9.11
CA LEU A 105 -13.16 5.90 -10.45
C LEU A 105 -13.15 4.63 -11.30
N TRP A 106 -13.73 3.52 -10.81
CA TRP A 106 -13.90 2.31 -11.59
C TRP A 106 -14.90 2.55 -12.74
N ARG A 107 -14.60 2.04 -13.93
CA ARG A 107 -15.38 2.33 -15.16
C ARG A 107 -16.07 1.12 -15.80
N GLY A 108 -15.90 -0.08 -15.24
CA GLY A 108 -16.42 -1.32 -15.82
C GLY A 108 -15.51 -1.86 -16.90
#